data_AF-A0A0D2N769-F1
#
_entry.id   AF-A0A0D2N769-F1
#
_cell.length_a   1.000
_cell.length_b   1.000
_cell.length_c   1.000
_cell.angle_alpha   90.00
_cell.angle_beta   90.00
_cell.angle_gamma   90.00
#
_symmetry.space_group_name_H-M   'P 1'
#
loop_
_entity.id
_entity.type
_entity.pdbx_description
1 polymer ?
#
loop_
_entity_poly.entity_id
_entity_poly.type
_entity_poly.pdbx_seq_one_letter_code
_entity_poly.pdbx_strand_id
1 'polypeptide(L)'
;MYAVLLPMLIFIFVYIRRRDVYDLHHAVLGLLFSVLVTAVITDSIKNAVGRPRPDFFWRCFPDGKDVYDKWGNVICHGDKSVIREGHKSFPSGHTSWSFAGLGFLSLYLSGKIKAFDRRGHVAKLCIVFLPLLVASLVGISRVDDYWHHWQDVFAGGLLGLVVATFCYLQFYPPPYDANGSGTYAYFRVIEESTANTTNTINAANLPNAMTGEIQIANQQEPTDNGFMGMHLARNSNSVLEDVESGKS
;
A
#
# COMPACT_ATOMS: atom_id res chain seq x y z
N MET A 1 12.24 -11.34 9.84
CA MET A 1 13.32 -10.81 8.96
C MET A 1 12.96 -10.90 7.48
N TYR A 2 12.68 -12.09 6.93
CA TYR A 2 12.34 -12.25 5.50
C TYR A 2 11.10 -11.45 5.05
N ALA A 3 10.10 -11.30 5.92
CA ALA A 3 8.91 -10.49 5.67
C ALA A 3 9.16 -9.00 5.42
N VAL A 4 10.37 -8.50 5.73
CA VAL A 4 10.78 -7.10 5.45
C VAL A 4 11.85 -7.07 4.37
N LEU A 5 12.89 -7.91 4.48
CA LEU A 5 14.01 -7.89 3.53
C LEU A 5 13.58 -8.21 2.09
N LEU A 6 12.72 -9.22 1.90
CA LEU A 6 12.30 -9.61 0.57
C LEU A 6 11.47 -8.51 -0.12
N PRO A 7 10.44 -7.91 0.52
CA PRO A 7 9.77 -6.74 -0.03
C PRO A 7 10.70 -5.56 -0.32
N MET A 8 11.63 -5.24 0.59
CA MET A 8 12.60 -4.15 0.40
C MET A 8 13.45 -4.35 -0.85
N LEU A 9 13.96 -5.56 -1.09
CA LEU A 9 14.72 -5.88 -2.30
C LEU A 9 13.88 -5.69 -3.57
N ILE A 10 12.61 -6.10 -3.54
CA ILE A 10 11.70 -5.92 -4.68
C ILE A 10 11.39 -4.44 -4.92
N PHE A 11 11.14 -3.65 -3.87
CA PHE A 11 10.90 -2.21 -4.01
C PHE A 11 12.11 -1.49 -4.60
N ILE A 12 13.32 -1.83 -4.15
CA ILE A 12 14.57 -1.30 -4.71
C ILE A 12 14.71 -1.70 -6.19
N PHE A 13 14.40 -2.94 -6.55
CA PHE A 13 14.42 -3.38 -7.94
C PHE A 13 13.42 -2.60 -8.81
N VAL A 14 12.19 -2.40 -8.35
CA VAL A 14 11.18 -1.59 -9.05
C VAL A 14 11.63 -0.13 -9.16
N TYR A 15 12.22 0.43 -8.11
CA TYR A 15 12.81 1.76 -8.12
C TYR A 15 13.91 1.90 -9.17
N ILE A 16 14.85 0.95 -9.25
CA ILE A 16 15.93 1.00 -10.26
C ILE A 16 15.35 1.02 -11.69
N ARG A 17 14.24 0.29 -11.92
CA ARG A 17 13.56 0.20 -13.22
C ARG A 17 12.70 1.40 -13.57
N ARG A 18 11.98 1.98 -12.59
CA ARG A 18 10.99 3.05 -12.81
C ARG A 18 11.49 4.44 -12.46
N ARG A 19 12.55 4.54 -11.64
CA ARG A 19 13.11 5.78 -11.08
C ARG A 19 12.07 6.64 -10.35
N ASP A 20 11.05 6.00 -9.77
CA ASP A 20 9.98 6.67 -9.02
C ASP A 20 10.30 6.66 -7.51
N VAL A 21 10.77 7.80 -7.00
CA VAL A 21 11.13 7.98 -5.59
C VAL A 21 9.88 7.99 -4.70
N TYR A 22 8.77 8.54 -5.18
CA TYR A 22 7.53 8.59 -4.41
C TYR A 22 7.01 7.18 -4.14
N ASP A 23 7.04 6.32 -5.16
CA ASP A 23 6.67 4.93 -5.00
C ASP A 23 7.56 4.19 -3.99
N LEU A 24 8.89 4.32 -4.10
CA LEU A 24 9.81 3.68 -3.16
C LEU A 24 9.53 4.15 -1.72
N HIS A 25 9.40 5.47 -1.52
CA HIS A 25 9.17 6.04 -0.20
C HIS A 25 7.87 5.52 0.43
N HIS A 26 6.76 5.54 -0.33
CA HIS A 26 5.45 5.09 0.15
C HIS A 26 5.41 3.58 0.36
N ALA A 27 6.07 2.80 -0.49
CA ALA A 27 6.18 1.34 -0.33
C ALA A 27 6.95 0.98 0.96
N VAL A 28 8.07 1.64 1.22
CA VAL A 28 8.88 1.43 2.44
C VAL A 28 8.12 1.86 3.68
N LEU A 29 7.52 3.06 3.68
CA LEU A 29 6.73 3.54 4.81
C LEU A 29 5.53 2.62 5.10
N GLY A 30 4.77 2.23 4.06
CA GLY A 30 3.63 1.34 4.20
C GLY A 30 4.01 -0.03 4.73
N LEU A 31 5.12 -0.61 4.25
CA LEU A 31 5.63 -1.89 4.73
C LEU A 31 6.03 -1.82 6.22
N LEU A 32 6.84 -0.82 6.59
CA LEU A 32 7.31 -0.67 7.97
C LEU A 32 6.15 -0.42 8.93
N PHE A 33 5.19 0.43 8.52
CA PHE A 33 3.99 0.69 9.30
C PHE A 33 3.14 -0.57 9.48
N SER A 34 2.92 -1.34 8.40
CA SER A 34 2.16 -2.60 8.44
C SER A 34 2.78 -3.61 9.42
N VAL A 35 4.09 -3.82 9.35
CA VAL A 35 4.78 -4.77 10.24
C VAL A 35 4.79 -4.27 11.69
N LEU A 36 5.04 -2.98 11.91
CA LEU A 36 5.07 -2.39 13.25
C LEU A 36 3.71 -2.48 13.95
N VAL A 37 2.64 -2.05 13.27
CA VAL A 37 1.27 -2.11 13.82
C VAL A 37 0.89 -3.56 14.10
N THR A 38 1.18 -4.47 13.18
CA THR A 38 0.92 -5.91 13.38
C THR A 38 1.70 -6.45 14.59
N ALA A 39 2.95 -6.04 14.78
CA ALA A 39 3.77 -6.46 15.91
C ALA A 39 3.18 -6.03 17.25
N VAL A 40 2.80 -4.75 17.37
CA VAL A 40 2.18 -4.20 18.58
C VAL A 40 0.87 -4.92 18.89
N ILE A 41 -0.02 -5.07 17.89
CA ILE A 41 -1.31 -5.74 18.10
C ILE A 41 -1.12 -7.21 18.49
N THR A 42 -0.24 -7.93 17.78
CA THR A 42 0.00 -9.36 18.05
C THR A 42 0.56 -9.58 19.45
N ASP A 43 1.56 -8.81 19.87
CA ASP A 43 2.14 -8.97 21.22
C ASP A 43 1.14 -8.59 22.32
N SER A 44 0.34 -7.55 22.09
CA SER A 44 -0.74 -7.16 23.00
C SER A 44 -1.76 -8.29 23.18
N ILE A 45 -2.21 -8.91 22.10
CA ILE A 45 -3.17 -10.03 22.16
C ILE A 45 -2.53 -11.26 22.82
N LYS A 46 -1.26 -11.57 22.53
CA LYS A 46 -0.53 -12.68 23.18
C LYS A 46 -0.51 -12.53 24.69
N ASN A 47 -0.17 -11.35 25.18
CA ASN A 47 -0.09 -11.08 26.61
C ASN A 47 -1.49 -11.05 27.25
N ALA A 48 -2.53 -10.63 26.54
CA ALA A 48 -3.90 -10.58 27.04
C ALA A 48 -4.57 -11.97 27.10
N VAL A 49 -4.35 -12.82 26.10
CA VAL A 49 -5.04 -14.12 25.99
C VAL A 49 -4.36 -15.20 26.83
N GLY A 50 -3.03 -15.22 26.91
CA GLY A 50 -2.31 -16.17 27.77
C GLY A 50 -2.48 -17.65 27.38
N ARG A 51 -2.89 -17.95 26.14
CA ARG A 51 -3.14 -19.32 25.66
C ARG A 51 -1.86 -20.16 25.72
N PRO A 52 -1.87 -21.33 26.40
CA PRO A 52 -0.77 -22.28 26.36
C PRO A 52 -0.47 -22.82 24.96
N ARG A 53 0.81 -23.01 24.64
CA ARG A 53 1.30 -23.65 23.42
C ARG A 53 1.08 -25.19 23.47
N PRO A 54 1.08 -25.89 22.32
CA PRO A 54 1.00 -27.35 22.30
C PRO A 54 2.11 -28.05 23.11
N ASP A 55 3.31 -27.47 23.14
CA ASP A 55 4.47 -27.97 23.89
C ASP A 55 4.51 -27.51 25.36
N PHE A 56 3.45 -26.89 25.89
CA PHE A 56 3.44 -26.28 27.22
C PHE A 56 3.75 -27.27 28.35
N PHE A 57 3.30 -28.52 28.24
CA PHE A 57 3.55 -29.56 29.25
C PHE A 57 5.04 -29.71 29.56
N TRP A 58 5.88 -29.84 28.53
CA TRP A 58 7.32 -30.03 28.68
C TRP A 58 8.05 -28.77 29.14
N ARG A 59 7.46 -27.59 28.91
CA ARG A 59 7.96 -26.32 29.47
C ARG A 59 7.68 -26.22 30.97
N CYS A 60 6.51 -26.68 31.40
CA CYS A 60 6.05 -26.66 32.79
C CYS A 60 6.74 -27.75 33.64
N PHE A 61 6.93 -28.95 33.07
CA PHE A 61 7.49 -30.14 33.71
C PHE A 61 8.67 -30.71 32.89
N PRO A 62 9.89 -30.14 33.02
CA PRO A 62 11.04 -30.59 32.23
C PRO A 62 11.47 -32.05 32.51
N ASP A 63 11.10 -32.58 33.68
CA ASP A 63 11.35 -33.97 34.09
C ASP A 63 10.21 -34.94 33.70
N GLY A 64 9.16 -34.43 33.05
CA GLY A 64 7.97 -35.19 32.68
C GLY A 64 7.08 -35.60 33.84
N LYS A 65 7.31 -35.08 35.05
CA LYS A 65 6.51 -35.39 36.24
C LYS A 65 5.58 -34.23 36.55
N ASP A 66 4.29 -34.49 36.39
CA ASP A 66 3.23 -33.56 36.71
C ASP A 66 3.05 -33.43 38.23
N VAL A 67 2.95 -32.19 38.69
CA VAL A 67 2.80 -31.84 40.10
C VAL A 67 1.58 -30.94 40.25
N TYR A 68 0.70 -31.31 41.19
CA TYR A 68 -0.53 -30.59 41.49
C TYR A 68 -0.59 -30.22 42.97
N ASP A 69 -1.20 -29.07 43.27
CA ASP A 69 -1.52 -28.71 44.64
C ASP A 69 -2.74 -29.50 45.17
N LYS A 70 -3.08 -29.29 46.45
CA LYS A 70 -4.21 -29.95 47.10
C LYS A 70 -5.58 -29.59 46.49
N TRP A 71 -5.64 -28.51 45.70
CA TRP A 71 -6.83 -28.02 45.03
C TRP A 71 -6.87 -28.39 43.55
N GLY A 72 -5.88 -29.14 43.06
CA GLY A 72 -5.76 -29.58 41.67
C GLY A 72 -5.14 -28.55 40.72
N ASN A 73 -4.56 -27.45 41.22
CA ASN A 73 -3.85 -26.51 40.37
C ASN A 73 -2.48 -27.04 39.98
N VAL A 74 -2.09 -26.78 38.73
CA VAL A 74 -0.79 -27.15 38.16
C VAL A 74 0.33 -26.36 38.84
N ILE A 75 1.34 -27.06 39.38
CA ILE A 75 2.55 -26.46 39.94
C ILE A 75 3.71 -26.69 38.97
N CYS A 76 3.94 -25.73 38.07
CA CYS A 76 5.11 -25.79 37.18
C CYS A 76 6.41 -25.59 37.95
N HIS A 77 7.42 -26.38 37.60
CA HIS A 77 8.76 -26.32 38.21
C HIS A 77 9.89 -26.12 37.18
N GLY A 78 9.54 -25.95 35.90
CA GLY A 78 10.46 -25.52 34.85
C GLY A 78 10.89 -24.05 34.95
N ASP A 79 11.68 -23.62 33.96
CA ASP A 79 12.18 -22.24 33.90
C ASP A 79 11.04 -21.23 33.70
N LYS A 80 10.97 -20.22 34.60
CA LYS A 80 9.90 -19.22 34.61
C LYS A 80 9.77 -18.45 33.30
N SER A 81 10.88 -18.15 32.63
CA SER A 81 10.87 -17.42 31.35
C SER A 81 10.31 -18.27 30.21
N VAL A 82 10.66 -19.56 30.20
CA VAL A 82 10.18 -20.54 29.21
C VAL A 82 8.70 -20.84 29.40
N ILE A 83 8.25 -20.98 30.65
CA ILE A 83 6.82 -21.15 31.00
C ILE A 83 6.02 -19.92 30.57
N ARG A 84 6.50 -18.70 30.88
CA ARG A 84 5.84 -17.46 30.46
C ARG A 84 5.73 -17.36 28.94
N GLU A 85 6.77 -17.76 28.20
CA GLU A 85 6.72 -17.83 26.74
C GLU A 85 5.78 -18.93 26.22
N GLY A 86 5.63 -20.01 26.99
CA GLY A 86 4.65 -21.07 26.77
C GLY A 86 3.20 -20.59 26.81
N HIS A 87 2.90 -19.49 27.50
CA HIS A 87 1.57 -18.86 27.52
C HIS A 87 1.30 -17.90 26.37
N LYS A 88 2.23 -17.72 25.43
CA LYS A 88 2.09 -16.78 24.32
C LYS A 88 1.76 -17.48 22.99
N SER A 89 0.77 -18.37 22.99
CA SER A 89 0.39 -19.12 21.77
C SER A 89 -0.47 -18.31 20.80
N PHE A 90 -1.51 -17.60 21.28
CA PHE A 90 -2.48 -16.96 20.39
C PHE A 90 -2.27 -15.44 20.25
N PRO A 91 -2.30 -14.87 19.04
CA PRO A 91 -2.15 -15.52 17.73
C PRO A 91 -0.66 -15.83 17.44
N SER A 92 -0.39 -16.54 16.34
CA SER A 92 1.00 -16.78 15.90
C SER A 92 1.65 -15.48 15.41
N GLY A 93 2.68 -15.03 16.11
CA GLY A 93 3.45 -13.82 15.75
C GLY A 93 4.29 -13.98 14.48
N HIS A 94 4.89 -15.16 14.28
CA HIS A 94 5.63 -15.46 13.06
C HIS A 94 4.71 -15.39 11.84
N THR A 95 3.50 -15.92 11.97
CA THR A 95 2.51 -15.91 10.90
C THR A 95 1.99 -14.49 10.65
N SER A 96 1.58 -13.77 11.69
CA SER A 96 1.03 -12.41 11.51
C SER A 96 2.03 -11.45 10.88
N TRP A 97 3.30 -11.47 11.31
CA TRP A 97 4.34 -10.63 10.72
C TRP A 97 4.63 -11.00 9.26
N SER A 98 4.58 -12.29 8.94
CA SER A 98 4.79 -12.77 7.57
C SER A 98 3.67 -12.34 6.65
N PHE A 99 2.41 -12.47 7.08
CA PHE A 99 1.26 -12.00 6.31
C PHE A 99 1.17 -10.48 6.23
N ALA A 100 1.62 -9.74 7.26
CA ALA A 100 1.71 -8.28 7.19
C ALA A 100 2.70 -7.83 6.10
N GLY A 101 3.94 -8.32 6.15
CA GLY A 101 4.96 -7.91 5.19
C GLY A 101 4.78 -8.47 3.78
N LEU A 102 4.57 -9.79 3.66
CA LEU A 102 4.41 -10.45 2.36
C LEU A 102 3.02 -10.24 1.77
N GLY A 103 1.99 -10.03 2.60
CA GLY A 103 0.67 -9.59 2.14
C GLY A 103 0.69 -8.17 1.59
N PHE A 104 1.41 -7.25 2.24
CA PHE A 104 1.64 -5.91 1.68
C PHE A 104 2.35 -5.98 0.33
N LEU A 105 3.40 -6.81 0.23
CA LEU A 105 4.11 -7.05 -1.03
C LEU A 105 3.18 -7.64 -2.11
N SER A 106 2.32 -8.60 -1.75
CA SER A 106 1.34 -9.19 -2.66
C SER A 106 0.41 -8.11 -3.24
N LEU A 107 -0.11 -7.23 -2.39
CA LEU A 107 -0.97 -6.11 -2.81
C LEU A 107 -0.20 -5.12 -3.70
N TYR A 108 1.03 -4.77 -3.31
CA TYR A 108 1.91 -3.91 -4.10
C TYR A 108 2.18 -4.47 -5.51
N LEU A 109 2.57 -5.75 -5.60
CA LEU A 109 2.80 -6.41 -6.88
C LEU A 109 1.53 -6.45 -7.73
N SER A 110 0.38 -6.73 -7.11
CA SER A 110 -0.92 -6.75 -7.78
C SER A 110 -1.23 -5.42 -8.49
N GLY A 111 -0.98 -4.28 -7.82
CA GLY A 111 -1.13 -2.96 -8.41
C GLY A 111 -0.12 -2.70 -9.54
N LYS A 112 1.16 -3.04 -9.33
CA LYS A 112 2.24 -2.77 -10.30
C LYS A 112 2.12 -3.55 -11.61
N ILE A 113 1.66 -4.81 -11.56
CA ILE A 113 1.47 -5.64 -12.76
C ILE A 113 0.06 -5.53 -13.35
N LYS A 114 -0.81 -4.72 -12.73
CA LYS A 114 -2.23 -4.62 -13.04
C LYS A 114 -2.86 -6.02 -13.15
N ALA A 115 -2.80 -6.78 -12.06
CA ALA A 115 -3.26 -8.17 -12.04
C ALA A 115 -4.75 -8.29 -12.38
N PHE A 116 -5.55 -7.28 -12.05
CA PHE A 116 -7.00 -7.22 -12.28
C PHE A 116 -7.37 -6.31 -13.47
N ASP A 117 -6.58 -6.29 -14.53
CA ASP A 117 -6.81 -5.48 -15.75
C ASP A 117 -7.94 -5.98 -16.67
N ARG A 118 -8.81 -6.87 -16.18
CA ARG A 118 -9.89 -7.57 -16.92
C ARG A 118 -9.44 -8.40 -18.14
N ARG A 119 -8.13 -8.58 -18.36
CA ARG A 119 -7.60 -9.38 -19.50
C ARG A 119 -7.41 -10.86 -19.19
N GLY A 120 -7.53 -11.28 -17.93
CA GLY A 120 -7.53 -12.70 -17.53
C GLY A 120 -6.16 -13.39 -17.53
N HIS A 121 -5.04 -12.66 -17.45
CA HIS A 121 -3.70 -13.26 -17.46
C HIS A 121 -3.36 -13.95 -16.12
N VAL A 122 -3.59 -15.26 -16.04
CA VAL A 122 -3.38 -16.08 -14.81
C VAL A 122 -1.94 -16.04 -14.29
N ALA A 123 -0.94 -15.90 -15.17
CA ALA A 123 0.46 -15.79 -14.76
C ALA A 123 0.71 -14.61 -13.79
N LYS A 124 -0.05 -13.51 -13.91
CA LYS A 124 0.02 -12.38 -12.99
C LYS A 124 -0.42 -12.77 -11.58
N LEU A 125 -1.47 -13.59 -11.48
CA LEU A 125 -1.98 -14.08 -10.19
C LEU A 125 -0.95 -14.98 -9.51
N CYS A 126 -0.21 -15.80 -10.26
CA CYS A 126 0.87 -16.62 -9.70
C CYS A 126 1.94 -15.77 -9.00
N ILE A 127 2.30 -14.62 -9.60
CA ILE A 127 3.26 -13.67 -9.01
C ILE A 127 2.69 -13.03 -7.73
N VAL A 128 1.40 -12.70 -7.72
CA VAL A 128 0.71 -12.11 -6.55
C VAL A 128 0.59 -13.13 -5.41
N PHE A 129 0.27 -14.39 -5.70
CA PHE A 129 0.11 -15.42 -4.68
C PHE A 129 1.42 -15.94 -4.10
N LEU A 130 2.54 -15.84 -4.82
CA LEU A 130 3.83 -16.39 -4.37
C LEU A 130 4.26 -15.83 -2.99
N PRO A 131 4.24 -14.51 -2.71
CA PRO A 131 4.48 -13.99 -1.37
C PRO A 131 3.55 -14.57 -0.29
N LEU A 132 2.27 -14.76 -0.61
CA LEU A 132 1.29 -15.34 0.33
C LEU A 132 1.56 -16.81 0.61
N LEU A 133 2.02 -17.57 -0.39
CA LEU A 133 2.44 -18.96 -0.22
C LEU A 133 3.66 -19.04 0.70
N VAL A 134 4.66 -18.17 0.52
CA VAL A 134 5.81 -18.10 1.43
C VAL A 134 5.37 -17.77 2.86
N ALA A 135 4.45 -16.81 3.04
CA ALA A 135 3.89 -16.50 4.36
C ALA A 135 3.16 -17.70 4.99
N SER A 136 2.42 -18.45 4.16
CA SER A 136 1.70 -19.65 4.58
C SER A 136 2.65 -20.76 5.02
N LEU A 137 3.76 -20.98 4.29
CA LEU A 137 4.79 -21.95 4.65
C LEU A 137 5.46 -21.60 6.00
N VAL A 138 5.70 -20.31 6.26
CA VAL A 138 6.17 -19.88 7.59
C VAL A 138 5.14 -20.23 8.66
N GLY A 139 3.85 -20.04 8.39
CA GLY A 139 2.78 -20.43 9.31
C GLY A 139 2.72 -21.94 9.56
N ILE A 140 2.82 -22.75 8.51
CA ILE A 140 2.81 -24.22 8.60
C ILE A 140 3.96 -24.73 9.45
N SER A 141 5.17 -24.18 9.28
CA SER A 141 6.33 -24.56 10.10
C SER A 141 6.09 -24.39 11.60
N ARG A 142 5.22 -23.46 12.01
CA ARG A 142 4.89 -23.25 13.43
C ARG A 142 3.93 -24.30 14.00
N VAL A 143 3.13 -24.92 13.14
CA VAL A 143 2.30 -26.07 13.51
C VAL A 143 3.18 -27.31 13.59
N ASP A 144 4.04 -27.53 12.58
CA ASP A 144 4.94 -28.68 12.50
C ASP A 144 5.92 -28.73 13.68
N ASP A 145 6.44 -27.58 14.13
CA ASP A 145 7.34 -27.50 15.28
C ASP A 145 6.62 -27.52 16.64
N TYR A 146 5.29 -27.73 16.68
CA TYR A 146 4.46 -27.70 17.90
C TYR A 146 4.48 -26.38 18.68
N TRP A 147 4.86 -25.27 18.04
CA TRP A 147 4.85 -23.94 18.68
C TRP A 147 3.45 -23.34 18.75
N HIS A 148 2.59 -23.66 17.79
CA HIS A 148 1.29 -23.03 17.62
C HIS A 148 0.24 -24.04 17.17
N HIS A 149 -1.00 -23.84 17.63
CA HIS A 149 -2.14 -24.55 17.07
C HIS A 149 -2.50 -23.96 15.70
N TRP A 150 -3.14 -24.74 14.84
CA TRP A 150 -3.57 -24.25 13.52
C TRP A 150 -4.49 -23.02 13.61
N GLN A 151 -5.31 -22.88 14.67
CA GLN A 151 -6.14 -21.68 14.87
C GLN A 151 -5.31 -20.43 15.14
N ASP A 152 -4.20 -20.57 15.87
CA ASP A 152 -3.28 -19.46 16.16
C ASP A 152 -2.64 -18.95 14.87
N VAL A 153 -2.31 -19.87 13.95
CA VAL A 153 -1.75 -19.59 12.63
C VAL A 153 -2.79 -18.92 11.74
N PHE A 154 -4.01 -19.47 11.66
CA PHE A 154 -5.09 -18.88 10.86
C PHE A 154 -5.44 -17.45 11.33
N ALA A 155 -5.63 -17.26 12.64
CA ALA A 155 -5.91 -15.94 13.20
C ALA A 155 -4.75 -14.96 12.98
N GLY A 156 -3.50 -15.43 13.13
CA GLY A 156 -2.31 -14.63 12.83
C GLY A 156 -2.26 -14.19 11.37
N GLY A 157 -2.53 -15.10 10.43
CA GLY A 157 -2.58 -14.80 9.00
C GLY A 157 -3.66 -13.79 8.65
N LEU A 158 -4.88 -13.97 9.18
CA LEU A 158 -5.99 -13.04 9.00
C LEU A 158 -5.66 -11.64 9.55
N LEU A 159 -5.12 -11.56 10.77
CA LEU A 159 -4.71 -10.30 11.38
C LEU A 159 -3.67 -9.58 10.51
N GLY A 160 -2.62 -10.28 10.08
CA GLY A 160 -1.56 -9.70 9.25
C GLY A 160 -2.10 -9.21 7.90
N LEU A 161 -2.95 -9.98 7.24
CA LEU A 161 -3.53 -9.62 5.93
C LEU A 161 -4.44 -8.38 6.04
N VAL A 162 -5.26 -8.30 7.09
CA VAL A 162 -6.13 -7.15 7.35
C VAL A 162 -5.29 -5.90 7.55
N VAL A 163 -4.30 -5.94 8.45
CA VAL A 163 -3.42 -4.78 8.72
C VAL A 163 -2.64 -4.38 7.46
N ALA A 164 -2.11 -5.34 6.70
CA ALA A 164 -1.46 -5.08 5.41
C ALA A 164 -2.37 -4.35 4.43
N THR A 165 -3.63 -4.77 4.34
CA THR A 165 -4.62 -4.16 3.44
C THR A 165 -4.89 -2.72 3.82
N PHE A 166 -5.15 -2.44 5.10
CA PHE A 166 -5.34 -1.06 5.58
C PHE A 166 -4.12 -0.18 5.32
N CYS A 167 -2.91 -0.68 5.62
CA CYS A 167 -1.69 0.09 5.42
C CYS A 167 -1.39 0.33 3.93
N TYR A 168 -1.69 -0.64 3.06
CA TYR A 168 -1.57 -0.47 1.61
C TYR A 168 -2.53 0.59 1.10
N LEU A 169 -3.81 0.51 1.48
CA LEU A 169 -4.85 1.44 1.04
C LEU A 169 -4.65 2.87 1.55
N GLN A 170 -3.82 3.09 2.57
CA GLN A 170 -3.45 4.43 3.02
C GLN A 170 -2.58 5.17 1.98
N PHE A 171 -1.80 4.44 1.17
CA PHE A 171 -0.82 5.02 0.26
C PHE A 171 -1.11 4.75 -1.23
N TYR A 172 -1.87 3.70 -1.52
CA TYR A 172 -2.16 3.22 -2.87
C TYR A 172 -3.66 3.03 -3.11
N PRO A 173 -4.14 3.26 -4.35
CA PRO A 173 -5.48 2.85 -4.75
C PRO A 173 -5.67 1.33 -4.66
N PRO A 174 -6.92 0.86 -4.54
CA PRO A 174 -7.22 -0.56 -4.59
C PRO A 174 -6.61 -1.23 -5.84
N PRO A 175 -6.10 -2.48 -5.76
CA PRO A 175 -5.36 -3.10 -6.88
C PRO A 175 -6.19 -3.34 -8.16
N TYR A 176 -7.52 -3.25 -8.08
CA TYR A 176 -8.44 -3.33 -9.21
C TYR A 176 -8.75 -1.97 -9.87
N ASP A 177 -8.25 -0.88 -9.29
CA ASP A 177 -8.40 0.46 -9.87
C ASP A 177 -7.54 0.60 -11.14
N ALA A 178 -8.03 1.34 -12.13
CA ALA A 178 -7.32 1.60 -13.39
C ALA A 178 -5.95 2.28 -13.14
N ASN A 179 -5.87 3.05 -12.07
CA ASN A 179 -4.72 3.81 -11.59
C ASN A 179 -3.96 3.10 -10.45
N GLY A 180 -4.27 1.82 -10.15
CA GLY A 180 -3.66 1.05 -9.06
C GLY A 180 -2.14 0.83 -9.15
N SER A 181 -1.49 1.27 -10.23
CA SER A 181 -0.04 1.23 -10.38
C SER A 181 0.70 2.43 -9.76
N GLY A 182 0.00 3.54 -9.50
CA GLY A 182 0.58 4.77 -8.92
C GLY A 182 0.21 4.98 -7.46
N THR A 183 0.92 5.87 -6.77
CA THR A 183 0.59 6.31 -5.41
C THR A 183 -0.39 7.49 -5.44
N TYR A 184 -1.13 7.73 -4.35
CA TYR A 184 -1.97 8.94 -4.24
C TYR A 184 -1.15 10.23 -4.36
N ALA A 185 0.07 10.27 -3.81
CA ALA A 185 0.96 11.42 -3.92
C ALA A 185 1.33 11.73 -5.38
N TYR A 186 1.61 10.69 -6.18
CA TYR A 186 1.93 10.86 -7.60
C TYR A 186 0.75 11.49 -8.37
N PHE A 187 -0.48 11.01 -8.13
CA PHE A 187 -1.66 11.56 -8.81
C PHE A 187 -1.95 13.00 -8.41
N ARG A 188 -1.77 13.36 -7.14
CA ARG A 188 -1.91 14.75 -6.68
C ARG A 188 -0.95 15.70 -7.37
N VAL A 189 0.32 15.32 -7.50
CA VAL A 189 1.33 16.16 -8.17
C VAL A 189 1.00 16.37 -9.64
N ILE A 190 0.48 15.34 -10.34
CA ILE A 190 0.04 15.48 -11.74
C ILE A 190 -1.14 16.44 -11.84
N GLU A 191 -2.14 16.31 -10.96
CA GLU A 191 -3.32 17.16 -10.95
C GLU A 191 -2.94 18.64 -10.72
N GLU A 192 -2.10 18.91 -9.71
CA GLU A 192 -1.56 20.24 -9.43
C GLU A 192 -0.75 20.81 -10.60
N SER A 193 0.07 19.99 -11.25
CA SER A 193 0.86 20.41 -12.43
C SER A 193 -0.04 20.73 -13.63
N THR A 194 -1.10 19.96 -13.83
CA THR A 194 -2.08 20.15 -14.91
C THR A 194 -2.91 21.42 -14.69
N ALA A 195 -3.32 21.68 -13.45
CA ALA A 195 -4.02 22.90 -13.06
C ALA A 195 -3.14 24.14 -13.26
N ASN A 196 -1.88 24.08 -12.82
CA ASN A 196 -0.93 25.18 -13.01
C ASN A 196 -0.69 25.48 -14.50
N THR A 197 -0.53 24.44 -15.32
CA THR A 197 -0.32 24.59 -16.77
C THR A 197 -1.53 25.28 -17.43
N THR A 198 -2.74 24.84 -17.09
CA THR A 198 -3.99 25.44 -17.60
C THR A 198 -4.11 26.91 -17.19
N ASN A 199 -3.79 27.25 -15.95
CA ASN A 199 -3.80 28.63 -15.46
C ASN A 199 -2.78 29.52 -16.18
N THR A 200 -1.56 29.02 -16.44
CA THR A 200 -0.56 29.77 -17.22
C THR A 200 -0.99 30.01 -18.66
N ILE A 201 -1.60 29.01 -19.31
CA ILE A 201 -2.11 29.15 -20.68
C ILE A 201 -3.26 30.18 -20.72
N ASN A 202 -4.18 30.13 -19.76
CA ASN A 202 -5.29 31.08 -19.68
C ASN A 202 -4.81 32.51 -19.38
N ALA A 203 -3.80 32.67 -18.53
CA ALA A 203 -3.19 33.98 -18.25
C ALA A 203 -2.43 34.55 -19.45
N ALA A 204 -1.76 33.70 -20.24
CA ALA A 204 -1.07 34.11 -21.46
C ALA A 204 -2.03 34.46 -22.62
N ASN A 205 -3.25 33.91 -22.59
CA ASN A 205 -4.30 34.17 -23.59
C ASN A 205 -5.26 35.32 -23.20
N LEU A 206 -5.03 36.01 -22.07
CA LEU A 206 -5.78 37.22 -21.74
C LEU A 206 -5.38 38.31 -22.76
N PRO A 207 -6.31 38.89 -23.54
CA PRO A 207 -5.95 39.97 -24.46
C PRO A 207 -5.32 41.11 -23.67
N ASN A 208 -4.25 41.69 -24.20
CA ASN A 208 -3.75 43.01 -23.80
C ASN A 208 -4.86 44.06 -23.99
N ALA A 209 -5.80 44.11 -23.05
CA ALA A 209 -6.88 45.09 -22.98
C ALA A 209 -6.61 46.01 -21.79
N MET A 210 -5.41 46.60 -21.74
CA MET A 210 -5.08 47.72 -20.85
C MET A 210 -3.93 48.55 -21.45
N THR A 211 -4.16 49.11 -22.63
CA THR A 211 -3.47 50.33 -23.06
C THR A 211 -4.42 51.17 -23.89
N GLY A 212 -5.16 52.05 -23.21
CA GLY A 212 -6.06 52.99 -23.87
C GLY A 212 -7.09 53.55 -22.91
N GLU A 213 -6.71 54.58 -22.15
CA GLU A 213 -7.54 55.78 -21.89
C GLU A 213 -6.81 56.72 -20.92
N ILE A 214 -6.00 57.62 -21.48
CA ILE A 214 -5.86 58.97 -20.93
C ILE A 214 -6.03 59.92 -22.14
N GLN A 215 -7.25 60.38 -22.35
CA GLN A 215 -7.52 61.56 -23.17
C GLN A 215 -7.10 62.79 -22.38
N ILE A 216 -6.04 63.48 -22.82
CA ILE A 216 -5.86 64.91 -22.56
C ILE A 216 -5.81 65.59 -23.93
N ALA A 217 -6.78 66.46 -24.14
CA ALA A 217 -6.88 67.32 -25.31
C ALA A 217 -5.65 68.25 -25.41
N ASN A 218 -5.01 68.30 -26.58
CA ASN A 218 -4.57 69.54 -27.20
C ASN A 218 -4.20 69.36 -28.68
N GLN A 219 -4.47 70.43 -29.41
CA GLN A 219 -4.43 70.64 -30.86
C GLN A 219 -3.07 70.31 -31.52
N GLN A 220 -3.08 69.76 -32.75
CA GLN A 220 -2.58 70.37 -34.01
C GLN A 220 -2.57 69.32 -35.16
N GLU A 221 -3.17 69.65 -36.31
CA GLU A 221 -3.04 68.98 -37.63
C GLU A 221 -1.62 69.10 -38.25
N PRO A 222 -1.33 68.58 -39.47
CA PRO A 222 -1.70 67.31 -40.12
C PRO A 222 -0.44 66.61 -40.74
N THR A 223 -0.55 65.41 -41.33
CA THR A 223 -0.04 65.08 -42.70
C THR A 223 0.01 63.56 -43.01
N ASP A 224 -0.68 63.21 -44.10
CA ASP A 224 -0.25 62.37 -45.22
C ASP A 224 -0.20 60.83 -45.14
N ASN A 225 -1.13 60.24 -45.90
CA ASN A 225 -1.01 59.16 -46.90
C ASN A 225 -0.47 57.76 -46.50
N GLY A 226 -1.28 56.74 -46.80
CA GLY A 226 -0.74 55.45 -47.28
C GLY A 226 -1.48 54.16 -46.94
N PHE A 227 -2.60 53.89 -47.63
CA PHE A 227 -2.83 52.66 -48.41
C PHE A 227 -2.78 51.25 -47.75
N MET A 228 -3.99 50.67 -47.62
CA MET A 228 -4.46 49.35 -48.13
C MET A 228 -3.95 48.00 -47.54
N GLY A 229 -4.91 47.20 -47.03
CA GLY A 229 -5.19 45.90 -47.66
C GLY A 229 -4.98 44.57 -46.88
N MET A 230 -6.00 44.18 -46.11
CA MET A 230 -6.67 42.85 -46.04
C MET A 230 -5.94 41.48 -45.91
N HIS A 231 -6.25 40.82 -44.78
CA HIS A 231 -6.90 39.49 -44.60
C HIS A 231 -6.31 38.18 -45.16
N LEU A 232 -6.17 37.16 -44.28
CA LEU A 232 -7.13 36.03 -44.18
C LEU A 232 -6.81 35.09 -43.00
N ALA A 233 -7.77 34.97 -42.08
CA ALA A 233 -7.82 33.96 -41.03
C ALA A 233 -8.58 32.72 -41.52
N ARG A 234 -8.10 31.52 -41.19
CA ARG A 234 -8.84 30.25 -41.35
C ARG A 234 -8.96 29.58 -39.99
N ASN A 235 -10.20 29.52 -39.50
CA ASN A 235 -10.62 28.83 -38.29
C ASN A 235 -11.14 27.43 -38.67
N SER A 236 -10.91 26.42 -37.83
CA SER A 236 -11.52 25.09 -37.96
C SER A 236 -11.64 24.44 -36.58
N ASN A 237 -12.76 24.75 -35.91
CA ASN A 237 -13.31 23.96 -34.83
C ASN A 237 -14.26 22.92 -35.43
N SER A 238 -13.96 21.63 -35.26
CA SER A 238 -14.96 20.56 -35.27
C SER A 238 -14.41 19.31 -34.58
N VAL A 239 -15.34 18.50 -34.08
CA VAL A 239 -15.18 17.21 -33.38
C VAL A 239 -15.12 17.32 -31.85
N LEU A 240 -16.25 17.75 -31.28
CA LEU A 240 -16.71 17.33 -29.96
C LEU A 240 -18.17 16.87 -30.13
N GLU A 241 -18.37 15.57 -30.30
CA GLU A 241 -19.59 14.80 -30.05
C GLU A 241 -19.38 13.41 -30.66
N ASP A 242 -19.07 12.41 -29.82
CA ASP A 242 -19.54 11.04 -30.05
C ASP A 242 -19.23 10.11 -28.85
N VAL A 243 -20.27 9.38 -28.46
CA VAL A 243 -20.31 8.15 -27.65
C VAL A 243 -20.35 8.26 -26.12
N GLU A 244 -21.47 8.78 -25.63
CA GLU A 244 -22.21 8.18 -24.52
C GLU A 244 -23.13 7.07 -25.10
N SER A 245 -22.76 5.79 -24.95
CA SER A 245 -23.66 4.65 -25.16
C SER A 245 -23.05 3.36 -24.61
N GLY A 246 -23.77 2.68 -23.71
CA GLY A 246 -23.42 1.32 -23.26
C GLY A 246 -23.76 0.97 -21.82
N LYS A 247 -24.99 1.22 -21.37
CA LYS A 247 -25.60 0.54 -20.23
C LYS A 247 -26.66 -0.43 -20.76
N SER A 248 -26.43 -1.74 -20.58
CA SER A 248 -27.44 -2.77 -20.38
C SER A 248 -26.79 -3.99 -19.72
#